data_AF-A0A2W6CGK5-F1
#
_entry.id   AF-A0A2W6CGK5-F1
#
_cell.length_a   1.000
_cell.length_b   1.000
_cell.length_c   1.000
_cell.angle_alpha   90.00
_cell.angle_beta   90.00
_cell.angle_gamma   90.00
#
_symmetry.space_group_name_H-M   'P 1'
#
loop_
_entity.id
_entity.type
_entity.pdbx_description
1 polymer ?
#
loop_
_entity_poly.entity_id
_entity_poly.type
_entity_poly.pdbx_seq_one_letter_code
_entity_poly.pdbx_strand_id
1 'polypeptide(L)'
;MASTEDVIARQIALYGEPLAGKFARLLAAYHISQSRLAAVIGLSAPMLSQVASGQRVKISNPAVYARLLRLEELASSPAVRSGDPAGLSAALEQAAASSPVLTTEQASGAPESTRHAAVVDHLAGIASVTELRAAASATGSPALAGVLRAAAARALDAAR
;
A
#
# COMPACT_ATOMS: atom_id res chain seq x y z
N MET A 1 -13.21 -29.79 -6.29
CA MET A 1 -12.44 -28.88 -5.41
C MET A 1 -11.06 -28.78 -6.01
N ALA A 2 -10.49 -27.59 -6.18
CA ALA A 2 -9.12 -27.46 -6.66
C ALA A 2 -8.18 -28.07 -5.61
N SER A 3 -7.19 -28.86 -6.04
CA SER A 3 -6.20 -29.43 -5.13
C SER A 3 -5.28 -28.32 -4.62
N THR A 4 -4.70 -28.49 -3.43
CA THR A 4 -3.73 -27.52 -2.88
C THR A 4 -2.58 -27.24 -3.85
N GLU A 5 -2.17 -28.25 -4.62
CA GLU A 5 -1.15 -28.15 -5.67
C GLU A 5 -1.59 -27.22 -6.83
N ASP A 6 -2.86 -27.29 -7.26
CA ASP A 6 -3.43 -26.37 -8.26
C ASP A 6 -3.45 -24.93 -7.75
N VAL A 7 -3.72 -24.74 -6.45
CA VAL A 7 -3.73 -23.41 -5.83
C VAL A 7 -2.33 -22.82 -5.80
N ILE A 8 -1.32 -23.62 -5.41
CA ILE A 8 0.08 -23.19 -5.38
C ILE A 8 0.57 -22.86 -6.81
N ALA A 9 0.29 -23.71 -7.79
CA ALA A 9 0.65 -23.48 -9.18
C ALA A 9 0.07 -22.13 -9.69
N ARG A 10 -1.17 -21.82 -9.31
CA ARG A 10 -1.80 -20.56 -9.67
C ARG A 10 -1.28 -19.36 -8.89
N GLN A 11 -0.86 -19.53 -7.64
CA GLN A 11 -0.12 -18.50 -6.90
C GLN A 11 1.21 -18.18 -7.58
N ILE A 12 1.97 -19.20 -7.99
CA ILE A 12 3.23 -19.03 -8.72
C ILE A 12 2.98 -18.26 -10.03
N ALA A 13 1.95 -18.63 -10.79
CA ALA A 13 1.61 -17.94 -12.02
C ALA A 13 1.25 -16.45 -11.81
N LEU A 14 0.65 -16.09 -10.67
CA LEU A 14 0.23 -14.72 -10.36
C LEU A 14 1.30 -13.88 -9.66
N TYR A 15 2.13 -14.50 -8.83
CA TYR A 15 3.00 -13.80 -7.87
C TYR A 15 4.48 -14.21 -7.99
N GLY A 16 4.81 -15.11 -8.92
CA GLY A 16 6.16 -15.62 -9.18
C GLY A 16 6.62 -16.74 -8.24
N GLU A 17 6.05 -16.83 -7.04
CA GLU A 17 6.37 -17.86 -6.05
C GLU A 17 5.18 -18.11 -5.10
N PRO A 18 5.21 -19.19 -4.29
CA PRO A 18 4.16 -19.44 -3.29
C PRO A 18 4.11 -18.35 -2.22
N LEU A 19 2.92 -17.83 -1.94
CA LEU A 19 2.74 -16.75 -0.96
C LEU A 19 3.11 -17.17 0.47
N ALA A 20 2.94 -18.45 0.80
CA ALA A 20 3.36 -19.00 2.09
C ALA A 20 4.86 -18.80 2.35
N GLY A 21 5.69 -19.00 1.31
CA GLY A 21 7.14 -18.78 1.39
C GLY A 21 7.48 -17.30 1.62
N LYS A 22 6.82 -16.40 0.89
CA LYS A 22 6.95 -14.95 1.09
C LYS A 22 6.63 -14.55 2.54
N PHE A 23 5.48 -14.98 3.06
CA PHE A 23 5.08 -14.67 4.43
C PHE A 23 6.07 -15.20 5.45
N ALA A 24 6.52 -16.44 5.32
CA ALA A 24 7.49 -17.04 6.25
C ALA A 24 8.80 -16.22 6.32
N ARG A 25 9.33 -15.79 5.16
CA ARG A 25 10.54 -14.95 5.13
C ARG A 25 10.33 -13.60 5.81
N LEU A 26 9.17 -12.96 5.63
CA LEU A 26 8.87 -11.68 6.27
C LEU A 26 8.67 -11.81 7.79
N LEU A 27 7.98 -12.85 8.25
CA LEU A 27 7.84 -13.13 9.69
C LEU A 27 9.21 -13.29 10.35
N ALA A 28 10.12 -14.02 9.69
CA ALA A 28 11.48 -14.20 10.17
C ALA A 28 12.31 -12.91 10.13
N ALA A 29 12.28 -12.17 9.01
CA ALA A 29 13.07 -10.95 8.83
C ALA A 29 12.67 -9.82 9.79
N TYR A 30 11.39 -9.73 10.14
CA TYR A 30 10.87 -8.67 11.00
C TYR A 30 10.65 -9.09 12.46
N HIS A 31 10.84 -10.37 12.79
CA HIS A 31 10.57 -10.94 14.10
C HIS A 31 9.14 -10.65 14.61
N ILE A 32 8.15 -10.74 13.73
CA ILE A 32 6.75 -10.45 14.03
C ILE A 32 5.86 -11.69 13.94
N SER A 33 4.71 -11.64 14.60
CA SER A 33 3.68 -12.66 14.49
C SER A 33 2.92 -12.56 13.17
N GLN A 34 2.25 -13.65 12.79
CA GLN A 34 1.34 -13.71 11.65
C GLN A 34 0.20 -12.68 11.75
N SER A 35 -0.32 -12.45 12.95
CA SER A 35 -1.35 -11.43 13.21
C SER A 35 -0.84 -10.01 12.99
N ARG A 36 0.39 -9.71 13.40
CA ARG A 36 1.02 -8.41 13.18
C ARG A 36 1.32 -8.19 11.70
N LEU A 37 1.81 -9.22 11.00
CA LEU A 37 1.99 -9.14 9.54
C LEU A 37 0.65 -8.84 8.84
N ALA A 38 -0.41 -9.56 9.21
CA ALA A 38 -1.75 -9.34 8.67
C ALA A 38 -2.21 -7.88 8.86
N ALA A 39 -2.03 -7.34 10.07
CA ALA A 39 -2.36 -5.95 10.38
C ALA A 39 -1.56 -4.95 9.52
N VAL A 40 -0.26 -5.17 9.34
CA VAL A 40 0.62 -4.28 8.56
C VAL A 40 0.25 -4.27 7.08
N ILE A 41 -0.01 -5.43 6.47
CA ILE A 41 -0.37 -5.49 5.05
C ILE A 41 -1.83 -5.16 4.79
N GLY A 42 -2.67 -5.08 5.83
CA GLY A 42 -4.10 -4.79 5.74
C GLY A 42 -4.93 -6.01 5.32
N LEU A 43 -4.51 -7.21 5.73
CA LEU A 43 -5.22 -8.47 5.51
C LEU A 43 -5.82 -8.95 6.84
N SER A 44 -6.98 -9.61 6.82
CA SER A 44 -7.48 -10.26 8.03
C SER A 44 -6.64 -11.50 8.36
N ALA A 45 -6.42 -11.78 9.66
CA ALA A 45 -5.67 -12.95 10.09
C ALA A 45 -6.25 -14.29 9.53
N PRO A 46 -7.59 -14.50 9.47
CA PRO A 46 -8.16 -15.68 8.82
C PRO A 46 -7.82 -15.77 7.33
N MET A 47 -7.87 -14.65 6.59
CA MET A 47 -7.57 -14.64 5.16
C MET A 47 -6.08 -14.91 4.91
N LEU A 48 -5.19 -14.39 5.76
CA LEU A 48 -3.77 -14.70 5.68
C LEU A 48 -3.52 -16.21 5.91
N SER A 49 -4.18 -16.81 6.90
CA SER A 49 -4.11 -18.26 7.14
C SER A 49 -4.61 -19.09 5.95
N GLN A 50 -5.71 -18.70 5.31
CA GLN A 50 -6.23 -19.38 4.11
C GLN A 50 -5.29 -19.30 2.91
N VAL A 51 -4.65 -18.14 2.70
CA VAL A 51 -3.69 -17.97 1.61
C VAL A 51 -2.40 -18.76 1.89
N ALA A 52 -1.91 -18.70 3.13
CA ALA A 52 -0.71 -19.44 3.55
C ALA A 52 -0.91 -20.96 3.50
N SER A 53 -2.11 -21.46 3.78
CA SER A 53 -2.45 -22.89 3.71
C SER A 53 -2.84 -23.39 2.31
N GLY A 54 -2.74 -22.54 1.28
CA GLY A 54 -3.08 -22.94 -0.09
C GLY A 54 -4.58 -23.20 -0.31
N GLN A 55 -5.45 -22.68 0.56
CA GLN A 55 -6.91 -22.74 0.38
C GLN A 55 -7.42 -21.59 -0.49
N ARG A 56 -6.62 -20.53 -0.67
CA ARG A 56 -6.99 -19.35 -1.45
C ARG A 56 -5.88 -18.89 -2.39
N VAL A 57 -6.24 -18.72 -3.66
CA VAL A 57 -5.31 -18.34 -4.74
C VAL A 57 -4.99 -16.84 -4.72
N LYS A 58 -6.01 -15.97 -4.67
CA LYS A 58 -5.88 -14.55 -5.02
C LYS A 58 -6.00 -13.61 -3.82
N ILE A 59 -5.10 -12.65 -3.72
CA ILE A 59 -5.25 -11.41 -2.95
C ILE A 59 -6.00 -10.41 -3.83
N SER A 60 -7.27 -10.11 -3.50
CA SER A 60 -8.11 -9.22 -4.32
C SER A 60 -7.75 -7.75 -4.19
N ASN A 61 -7.21 -7.33 -3.04
CA ASN A 61 -6.88 -5.93 -2.78
C ASN A 61 -5.43 -5.66 -3.25
N PRO A 62 -5.22 -4.87 -4.33
CA PRO A 62 -3.88 -4.57 -4.83
C PRO A 62 -3.01 -3.82 -3.81
N ALA A 63 -3.62 -3.05 -2.89
CA ALA A 63 -2.88 -2.39 -1.82
C ALA A 63 -2.19 -3.39 -0.88
N VAL A 64 -2.84 -4.52 -0.58
CA VAL A 64 -2.24 -5.57 0.26
C VAL A 64 -0.99 -6.14 -0.38
N TYR A 65 -1.02 -6.38 -1.69
CA TYR A 65 0.14 -6.92 -2.41
C TYR A 65 1.28 -5.90 -2.53
N ALA A 66 0.99 -4.62 -2.73
CA ALA A 66 2.05 -3.61 -2.73
C ALA A 66 2.70 -3.43 -1.36
N ARG A 67 1.95 -3.47 -0.25
CA ARG A 67 2.53 -3.45 1.10
C ARG A 67 3.42 -4.68 1.33
N LEU A 68 3.04 -5.83 0.79
CA LEU A 68 3.86 -7.05 0.82
C LEU A 68 5.19 -6.84 0.08
N LEU A 69 5.14 -6.34 -1.16
CA LEU A 69 6.35 -6.00 -1.92
C LEU A 69 7.22 -4.98 -1.21
N ARG A 70 6.60 -3.96 -0.59
CA ARG A 70 7.34 -2.94 0.15
C ARG A 70 8.08 -3.53 1.35
N LEU A 71 7.47 -4.47 2.08
CA LEU A 71 8.16 -5.20 3.14
C LEU A 71 9.32 -6.04 2.60
N GLU A 72 9.17 -6.66 1.42
CA GLU A 72 10.27 -7.43 0.80
C GLU A 72 11.46 -6.51 0.43
N GLU A 73 11.19 -5.33 -0.11
CA GLU A 73 12.23 -4.32 -0.39
C GLU A 73 12.93 -3.85 0.89
N LEU A 74 12.15 -3.47 1.91
CA LEU A 74 12.66 -2.94 3.17
C LEU A 74 13.41 -3.98 4.01
N ALA A 75 13.10 -5.27 3.86
CA ALA A 75 13.85 -6.36 4.48
C ALA A 75 15.33 -6.38 4.05
N SER A 76 15.64 -5.83 2.88
CA SER A 76 17.00 -5.67 2.39
C SER A 76 17.68 -4.38 2.87
N SER A 77 17.05 -3.59 3.74
CA SER A 77 17.68 -2.41 4.33
C SER A 77 18.70 -2.80 5.42
N PRO A 78 19.80 -2.04 5.60
CA PRO A 78 20.77 -2.32 6.66
C PRO A 78 20.14 -2.35 8.06
N ALA A 79 19.18 -1.47 8.34
CA ALA A 79 18.53 -1.35 9.64
C ALA A 79 17.67 -2.58 9.98
N VAL A 80 16.97 -3.15 9.00
CA VAL A 80 16.24 -4.41 9.19
C VAL A 80 17.20 -5.59 9.33
N ARG A 81 18.25 -5.66 8.49
CA ARG A 81 19.25 -6.74 8.58
C ARG A 81 20.06 -6.74 9.88
N SER A 82 20.31 -5.57 10.48
CA SER A 82 20.99 -5.48 11.77
C SER A 82 20.08 -5.85 12.94
N GLY A 83 18.78 -6.07 12.71
CA GLY A 83 17.80 -6.32 13.75
C GLY A 83 17.59 -5.12 14.67
N ASP A 84 17.87 -3.90 14.20
CA ASP A 84 17.66 -2.69 14.99
C ASP A 84 16.16 -2.50 15.26
N PRO A 85 15.69 -2.48 16.52
CA PRO A 85 14.28 -2.34 16.84
C PRO A 85 13.64 -1.08 16.23
N ALA A 86 14.37 0.04 16.18
CA ALA A 86 13.87 1.28 15.60
C ALA A 86 13.71 1.16 14.07
N GLY A 87 14.73 0.62 13.40
CA GLY A 87 14.68 0.31 11.97
C GLY A 87 13.56 -0.66 11.59
N LEU A 88 13.34 -1.71 12.38
CA LEU A 88 12.24 -2.65 12.19
C LEU A 88 10.88 -1.97 12.29
N SER A 89 10.65 -1.17 13.33
CA SER A 89 9.37 -0.45 13.50
C SER A 89 9.12 0.53 12.36
N ALA A 90 10.13 1.33 12.02
CA ALA A 90 10.03 2.31 10.94
C ALA A 90 9.72 1.64 9.59
N ALA A 91 10.34 0.49 9.29
CA ALA A 91 10.07 -0.24 8.07
C ALA A 91 8.63 -0.80 8.02
N LEU A 92 8.11 -1.31 9.14
CA LEU A 92 6.72 -1.78 9.21
C LEU A 92 5.73 -0.62 9.02
N GLU A 93 5.99 0.54 9.61
CA GLU A 93 5.18 1.75 9.46
C GLU A 93 5.20 2.27 8.01
N GLN A 94 6.38 2.33 7.39
CA GLN A 94 6.53 2.71 5.99
C GLN A 94 5.76 1.78 5.05
N ALA A 95 5.81 0.47 5.31
CA ALA A 95 5.03 -0.49 4.53
C ALA A 95 3.52 -0.33 4.77
N ALA A 96 3.08 -0.13 6.02
CA ALA A 96 1.66 0.12 6.32
C ALA A 96 1.13 1.39 5.63
N ALA A 97 1.95 2.45 5.61
CA ALA A 97 1.64 3.71 4.93
C ALA A 97 1.67 3.61 3.40
N SER A 98 2.32 2.57 2.84
CA SER A 98 2.37 2.35 1.40
C SER A 98 0.97 2.02 0.88
N SER A 99 0.34 3.02 0.27
CA SER A 99 -0.88 2.86 -0.50
C SER A 99 -0.51 3.00 -1.97
N PRO A 100 -0.39 1.91 -2.75
CA PRO A 100 -0.27 2.06 -4.20
C PRO A 100 -1.57 2.71 -4.70
N VAL A 101 -1.38 3.76 -5.49
CA VAL A 101 -2.26 4.33 -6.53
C VAL A 101 -3.75 4.08 -6.35
N LEU A 102 -4.51 5.18 -6.29
CA LEU A 102 -5.96 5.28 -6.47
C LEU A 102 -6.48 4.36 -7.59
N THR A 103 -6.70 3.08 -7.30
CA THR A 103 -7.52 2.22 -8.15
C THR A 103 -8.96 2.70 -7.97
N THR A 104 -9.57 3.09 -9.08
CA THR A 104 -10.95 3.58 -9.23
C THR A 104 -12.00 2.74 -8.47
N GLU A 105 -11.73 1.47 -8.14
CA GLU A 105 -12.62 0.63 -7.35
C GLU A 105 -12.72 0.98 -5.86
N GLN A 106 -11.65 1.50 -5.22
CA GLN A 106 -11.70 1.91 -3.80
C GLN A 106 -12.42 3.26 -3.62
N ALA A 107 -12.52 4.04 -4.70
CA ALA A 107 -13.27 5.29 -4.73
C ALA A 107 -14.79 5.08 -4.63
N SER A 108 -15.30 3.91 -5.03
CA SER A 108 -16.76 3.68 -5.08
C SER A 108 -17.41 3.47 -3.71
N GLY A 109 -16.64 3.16 -2.66
CA GLY A 109 -17.17 2.87 -1.31
C GLY A 109 -16.72 3.83 -0.19
N ALA A 110 -15.76 4.73 -0.46
CA ALA A 110 -15.29 5.70 0.52
C ALA A 110 -16.16 6.97 0.54
N PRO A 111 -16.35 7.61 1.71
CA PRO A 111 -16.95 8.93 1.78
C PRO A 111 -16.29 9.87 0.78
N GLU A 112 -17.09 10.70 0.11
CA GLU A 112 -16.61 11.63 -0.91
C GLU A 112 -15.50 12.56 -0.38
N SER A 113 -15.59 12.94 0.89
CA SER A 113 -14.57 13.72 1.60
C SER A 113 -13.21 13.02 1.68
N THR A 114 -13.18 11.72 1.98
CA THR A 114 -11.95 10.92 2.06
C THR A 114 -11.29 10.80 0.68
N ARG A 115 -12.09 10.62 -0.38
CA ARG A 115 -11.57 10.63 -1.75
C ARG A 115 -10.98 11.97 -2.15
N HIS A 116 -11.69 13.04 -1.84
CA HIS A 116 -11.23 14.39 -2.16
C HIS A 116 -9.91 14.69 -1.47
N ALA A 117 -9.77 14.36 -0.19
CA ALA A 117 -8.53 14.52 0.56
C ALA A 117 -7.38 13.71 -0.07
N ALA A 118 -7.61 12.45 -0.44
CA ALA A 118 -6.60 11.60 -1.07
C ALA A 118 -6.12 12.15 -2.43
N VAL A 119 -7.02 12.71 -3.25
CA VAL A 119 -6.66 13.36 -4.52
C VAL A 119 -5.83 14.61 -4.26
N VAL A 120 -6.22 15.44 -3.28
CA VAL A 120 -5.51 16.65 -2.87
C VAL A 120 -4.10 16.33 -2.38
N ASP A 121 -3.95 15.33 -1.51
CA ASP A 121 -2.66 14.88 -0.97
C ASP A 121 -1.75 14.34 -2.08
N HIS A 122 -2.29 13.56 -3.02
CA HIS A 122 -1.51 13.02 -4.11
C HIS A 122 -0.99 14.12 -5.06
N LEU A 123 -1.86 15.05 -5.46
CA LEU A 123 -1.48 16.18 -6.31
C LEU A 123 -0.42 17.07 -5.66
N ALA A 124 -0.53 17.29 -4.35
CA ALA A 124 0.46 18.03 -3.56
C ALA A 124 1.84 17.36 -3.53
N GLY A 125 1.90 16.03 -3.66
CA GLY A 125 3.14 15.26 -3.65
C GLY A 125 3.87 15.17 -4.99
N ILE A 126 3.20 15.45 -6.12
CA ILE A 126 3.76 15.27 -7.46
C ILE A 126 4.02 16.58 -8.22
N ALA A 127 3.49 17.70 -7.74
CA ALA A 127 3.62 19.01 -8.39
C ALA A 127 3.88 20.13 -7.37
N SER A 128 4.62 21.16 -7.79
CA SER A 128 4.91 22.31 -6.94
C SER A 128 3.68 23.19 -6.71
N VAL A 129 3.72 23.99 -5.63
CA VAL A 129 2.66 24.97 -5.32
C VAL A 129 2.40 25.91 -6.49
N THR A 130 3.45 26.32 -7.22
CA THR A 130 3.35 27.23 -8.37
C THR A 130 2.67 26.56 -9.56
N GLU A 131 3.04 25.33 -9.90
CA GLU A 131 2.42 24.55 -10.99
C GLU A 131 0.93 24.28 -10.70
N LEU A 132 0.61 23.90 -9.47
CA LEU A 132 -0.78 23.64 -9.06
C LEU A 132 -1.66 24.89 -9.15
N ARG A 133 -1.13 26.07 -8.78
CA ARG A 133 -1.84 27.34 -8.92
C ARG A 133 -2.02 27.75 -10.38
N ALA A 134 -0.98 27.61 -11.20
CA ALA A 134 -1.06 27.92 -12.63
C ALA A 134 -2.10 27.02 -13.33
N ALA A 135 -2.10 25.73 -13.02
CA ALA A 135 -3.10 24.79 -13.53
C ALA A 135 -4.52 25.12 -13.07
N ALA A 136 -4.69 25.55 -11.81
CA ALA A 136 -5.98 25.99 -11.29
C ALA A 136 -6.53 27.23 -12.01
N SER A 137 -5.67 28.13 -12.47
CA SER A 137 -6.05 29.31 -13.26
C SER A 137 -6.31 28.98 -14.73
N ALA A 138 -5.66 27.95 -15.27
CA ALA A 138 -5.78 27.57 -16.68
C ALA A 138 -7.01 26.69 -16.96
N THR A 139 -7.57 26.01 -15.94
CA THR A 139 -8.74 25.15 -16.13
C THR A 139 -10.03 25.95 -16.30
N GLY A 140 -10.87 25.54 -17.26
CA GLY A 140 -12.22 26.09 -17.46
C GLY A 140 -13.27 25.56 -16.48
N SER A 141 -12.93 24.59 -15.61
CA SER A 141 -13.86 23.99 -14.65
C SER A 141 -13.65 24.53 -13.23
N PRO A 142 -14.65 25.21 -12.62
CA PRO A 142 -14.56 25.72 -11.26
C PRO A 142 -14.32 24.64 -10.20
N ALA A 143 -14.92 23.45 -10.40
CA ALA A 143 -14.73 22.31 -9.51
C ALA A 143 -13.29 21.80 -9.53
N LEU A 144 -12.70 21.67 -10.73
CA LEU A 144 -11.31 21.24 -10.87
C LEU A 144 -10.34 22.30 -10.33
N ALA A 145 -10.62 23.58 -10.58
CA ALA A 145 -9.87 24.69 -9.99
C ALA A 145 -9.90 24.67 -8.46
N GLY A 146 -11.01 24.22 -7.86
CA GLY A 146 -11.13 24.03 -6.41
C GLY A 146 -10.18 22.96 -5.87
N VAL A 147 -10.17 21.77 -6.50
CA VAL A 147 -9.28 20.66 -6.12
C VAL A 147 -7.81 21.07 -6.25
N LEU A 148 -7.43 21.72 -7.35
CA LEU A 148 -6.05 22.14 -7.59
C LEU A 148 -5.57 23.21 -6.59
N ARG A 149 -6.46 24.14 -6.21
CA ARG A 149 -6.16 25.11 -5.15
C ARG A 149 -6.01 24.46 -3.78
N ALA A 150 -6.83 23.47 -3.45
CA ALA A 150 -6.70 22.70 -2.22
C ALA A 150 -5.36 21.94 -2.18
N ALA A 151 -4.95 21.32 -3.30
CA ALA A 151 -3.64 20.67 -3.43
C ALA A 151 -2.49 21.67 -3.24
N ALA A 152 -2.57 22.87 -3.82
CA ALA A 152 -1.55 23.91 -3.64
C ALA A 152 -1.43 24.37 -2.17
N ALA A 153 -2.55 24.48 -1.46
CA ALA A 153 -2.55 24.80 -0.03
C ALA A 153 -1.90 23.67 0.79
N ARG A 154 -2.26 22.42 0.49
CA ARG A 154 -1.69 21.24 1.16
C ARG A 154 -0.18 21.10 0.96
N ALA A 155 0.30 21.35 -0.26
CA ALA A 155 1.73 21.36 -0.58
C ALA A 155 2.49 22.46 0.15
N LEU A 156 1.87 23.63 0.36
CA LEU A 156 2.45 24.72 1.13
C LEU A 156 2.56 24.37 2.61
N ASP A 157 1.54 23.72 3.18
CA ASP A 157 1.56 23.27 4.58
C ASP A 157 2.61 22.19 4.84
N ALA A 158 2.87 21.32 3.84
CA ALA A 158 3.92 20.30 3.94
C ALA A 158 5.34 20.86 3.83
N ALA A 159 5.50 22.09 3.33
CA ALA A 159 6.79 22.76 3.16
C ALA A 159 7.18 23.67 4.35
N ARG A 160 6.34 23.73 5.38
CA ARG A 160 6.55 24.47 6.63
C ARG A 160 7.03 23.55 7.74
#